data_AF-A0A8B3E778-F1
#
_entry.id   AF-A0A8B3E778-F1
#
_cell.length_a   1.000
_cell.length_b   1.000
_cell.length_c   1.000
_cell.angle_alpha   90.00
_cell.angle_beta   90.00
_cell.angle_gamma   90.00
#
_symmetry.space_group_name_H-M   'P 1'
#
loop_
_entity.id
_entity.type
_entity.pdbx_description
1 polymer ?
#
loop_
_entity_poly.entity_id
_entity_poly.type
_entity_poly.pdbx_seq_one_letter_code
_entity_poly.pdbx_strand_id
1 'polypeptide(L)'
;MESIIDILHKGGYSCVMKNREEVRTFTQRGVADLYDLYQADSAFMKGAAIADKVIGKGAAALMVLGGFKTVYADIISTPALALLCEAGIETTFAQEVPHIINRDKTGWCPLETACMELNTVEEMYPVIQNFISRIRAK
;
A
#
# COMPACT_ATOMS: atom_id res chain seq x y z
N MET A 1 -2.90 -6.55 15.25
CA MET A 1 -2.78 -6.93 13.83
C MET A 1 -3.89 -7.90 13.44
N GLU A 2 -4.02 -9.05 14.10
CA GLU A 2 -5.06 -10.06 13.80
C GLU A 2 -6.48 -9.49 13.61
N SER A 3 -6.91 -8.56 14.47
CA SER A 3 -8.24 -7.97 14.36
C SER A 3 -8.50 -7.18 13.08
N ILE A 4 -7.52 -6.51 12.49
CA ILE A 4 -7.71 -5.78 11.22
C ILE A 4 -7.58 -6.67 9.99
N ILE A 5 -6.84 -7.78 10.08
CA ILE A 5 -6.79 -8.82 9.04
C ILE A 5 -8.16 -9.50 8.94
N ASP A 6 -8.75 -9.84 10.08
CA ASP A 6 -10.11 -10.39 10.15
C ASP A 6 -11.15 -9.45 9.51
N ILE A 7 -11.07 -8.15 9.80
CA ILE A 7 -11.96 -7.14 9.19
C ILE A 7 -11.73 -7.06 7.68
N LEU A 8 -10.46 -7.08 7.23
CA LEU A 8 -10.10 -7.04 5.81
C LEU A 8 -10.80 -8.15 5.03
N HIS A 9 -10.70 -9.38 5.52
CA HIS A 9 -11.24 -10.56 4.84
C HIS A 9 -12.76 -10.67 4.97
N LYS A 10 -13.31 -10.51 6.18
CA LYS A 10 -14.77 -10.65 6.42
C LYS A 10 -15.57 -9.51 5.80
N GLY A 11 -15.01 -8.30 5.79
CA GLY A 11 -15.67 -7.11 5.24
C GLY A 11 -15.48 -6.92 3.73
N GLY A 12 -14.60 -7.71 3.09
CA GLY A 12 -14.33 -7.59 1.67
C GLY A 12 -13.56 -6.32 1.26
N TYR A 13 -12.95 -5.62 2.22
CA TYR A 13 -12.22 -4.36 2.02
C TYR A 13 -10.94 -4.53 1.19
N SER A 14 -10.44 -3.46 0.56
CA SER A 14 -9.14 -3.46 -0.12
C SER A 14 -7.99 -3.31 0.88
N CYS A 15 -8.16 -2.42 1.85
CA CYS A 15 -7.30 -2.33 3.03
C CYS A 15 -8.07 -1.87 4.27
N VAL A 16 -7.48 -2.14 5.44
CA VAL A 16 -7.99 -1.74 6.76
C VAL A 16 -6.83 -1.13 7.54
N MET A 17 -7.06 0.04 8.11
CA MET A 17 -6.04 0.78 8.86
C MET A 17 -6.51 1.00 10.28
N LYS A 18 -5.60 0.89 11.24
CA LYS A 18 -5.88 1.12 12.65
C LYS A 18 -4.84 2.06 13.25
N ASN A 19 -5.31 3.13 13.87
CA ASN A 19 -4.50 3.97 14.74
C ASN A 19 -5.20 4.11 16.09
N ARG A 20 -4.56 3.63 17.16
CA ARG A 20 -5.15 3.54 18.51
C ARG A 20 -6.49 2.78 18.48
N GLU A 21 -7.58 3.42 18.85
CA GLU A 21 -8.93 2.83 18.87
C GLU A 21 -9.69 3.02 17.54
N GLU A 22 -9.19 3.89 16.66
CA GLU A 22 -9.85 4.19 15.39
C GLU A 22 -9.46 3.16 14.33
N VAL A 23 -10.48 2.59 13.68
CA VAL A 23 -10.34 1.68 12.55
C VAL A 23 -11.03 2.29 11.34
N ARG A 24 -10.30 2.44 10.24
CA ARG A 24 -10.82 2.90 8.94
C ARG A 24 -10.74 1.77 7.93
N THR A 25 -11.79 1.64 7.12
CA THR A 25 -11.91 0.60 6.11
C THR A 25 -12.02 1.25 4.73
N PHE A 26 -11.42 0.60 3.74
CA PHE A 26 -11.21 1.18 2.42
C PHE A 26 -11.58 0.15 1.34
N THR A 27 -12.01 0.62 0.17
CA THR A 27 -12.53 -0.25 -0.91
C THR A 27 -12.13 0.17 -2.32
N GLN A 28 -11.47 1.32 -2.46
CA GLN A 28 -11.00 1.79 -3.75
C GLN A 28 -9.85 0.91 -4.25
N ARG A 29 -9.57 1.09 -5.54
CA ARG A 29 -8.63 0.27 -6.30
C ARG A 29 -7.23 0.85 -6.24
N GLY A 30 -6.24 -0.05 -6.24
CA GLY A 30 -4.84 0.33 -6.25
C GLY A 30 -4.50 1.21 -5.05
N VAL A 31 -3.70 2.25 -5.30
CA VAL A 31 -3.18 3.11 -4.24
C VAL A 31 -4.07 4.32 -3.92
N ALA A 32 -5.30 4.39 -4.46
CA ALA A 32 -6.15 5.57 -4.36
C ALA A 32 -6.50 5.95 -2.91
N ASP A 33 -6.96 4.98 -2.11
CA ASP A 33 -7.32 5.23 -0.70
C ASP A 33 -6.09 5.64 0.13
N LEU A 34 -4.95 4.98 -0.07
CA LEU A 34 -3.68 5.35 0.58
C LEU A 34 -3.25 6.77 0.21
N TYR A 35 -3.34 7.13 -1.08
CA TYR A 35 -2.97 8.44 -1.57
C TYR A 35 -3.89 9.54 -1.03
N ASP A 36 -5.20 9.33 -1.07
CA ASP A 36 -6.18 10.30 -0.56
C ASP A 36 -6.01 10.51 0.94
N LEU A 37 -5.77 9.42 1.69
CA LEU A 37 -5.53 9.51 3.12
C LEU A 37 -4.23 10.25 3.43
N TYR A 38 -3.16 9.99 2.67
CA TYR A 38 -1.90 10.72 2.83
C TYR A 38 -2.08 12.22 2.63
N GLN A 39 -2.89 12.61 1.64
CA GLN A 39 -3.17 14.00 1.33
C GLN A 39 -4.10 14.67 2.36
N ALA A 40 -5.11 13.95 2.86
CA ALA A 40 -6.14 14.50 3.73
C ALA A 40 -5.80 14.43 5.23
N ASP A 41 -5.13 13.35 5.65
CA ASP A 41 -4.93 13.01 7.07
C ASP A 41 -3.69 12.11 7.26
N SER A 42 -2.52 12.59 6.85
CA SER A 42 -1.25 11.89 7.09
C SER A 42 -0.94 11.68 8.59
N ALA A 43 -1.51 12.53 9.46
CA ALA A 43 -1.39 12.38 10.90
C ALA A 43 -2.01 11.06 11.41
N PHE A 44 -3.13 10.62 10.83
CA PHE A 44 -3.71 9.32 11.13
C PHE A 44 -2.81 8.15 10.70
N MET A 45 -2.06 8.28 9.60
CA MET A 45 -1.18 7.21 9.12
C MET A 45 0.05 7.01 10.03
N LYS A 46 0.54 8.09 10.64
CA LYS A 46 1.75 8.07 11.46
C LYS A 46 1.60 7.14 12.66
N GLY A 47 2.44 6.10 12.70
CA GLY A 47 2.45 5.08 13.75
C GLY A 47 1.30 4.06 13.65
N ALA A 48 0.47 4.13 12.61
CA ALA A 48 -0.66 3.24 12.43
C ALA A 48 -0.23 1.83 12.00
N ALA A 49 -1.17 0.90 12.07
CA ALA A 49 -1.09 -0.41 11.44
C ALA A 49 -2.00 -0.47 10.21
N ILE A 50 -1.59 -1.20 9.17
CA ILE A 50 -2.39 -1.46 7.98
C ILE A 50 -2.39 -2.94 7.62
N ALA A 51 -3.54 -3.46 7.23
CA ALA A 51 -3.70 -4.73 6.54
C ALA A 51 -4.22 -4.46 5.13
N ASP A 52 -3.51 -4.91 4.11
CA ASP A 52 -3.82 -4.70 2.69
C ASP A 52 -3.84 -6.05 1.96
N LYS A 53 -4.66 -6.18 0.92
CA LYS A 53 -4.69 -7.40 0.11
C LYS A 53 -3.45 -7.51 -0.79
N VAL A 54 -3.00 -6.41 -1.39
CA VAL A 54 -1.93 -6.46 -2.39
C VAL A 54 -1.02 -5.25 -2.26
N ILE A 55 0.22 -5.47 -1.82
CA ILE A 55 1.21 -4.42 -1.66
C ILE A 55 2.28 -4.53 -2.75
N GLY A 56 2.23 -3.59 -3.69
CA GLY A 56 3.32 -3.32 -4.63
C GLY A 56 4.21 -2.17 -4.17
N LYS A 57 5.32 -1.93 -4.89
CA LYS A 57 6.36 -0.96 -4.51
C LYS A 57 5.80 0.46 -4.36
N GLY A 58 4.89 0.87 -5.24
CA GLY A 58 4.23 2.17 -5.15
C GLY A 58 3.30 2.32 -3.93
N ALA A 59 2.66 1.24 -3.49
CA ALA A 59 1.85 1.25 -2.26
C ALA A 59 2.77 1.32 -1.03
N ALA A 60 3.84 0.52 -1.01
CA ALA A 60 4.85 0.55 0.04
C ALA A 60 5.47 1.95 0.20
N ALA A 61 5.74 2.67 -0.89
CA ALA A 61 6.24 4.04 -0.83
C ALA A 61 5.29 4.98 -0.07
N LEU A 62 3.97 4.91 -0.34
CA LEU A 62 2.98 5.69 0.42
C LEU A 62 2.90 5.26 1.89
N MET A 63 3.11 3.97 2.19
CA MET A 63 3.13 3.50 3.56
C MET A 63 4.34 4.03 4.35
N VAL A 64 5.51 4.10 3.70
CA VAL A 64 6.71 4.73 4.25
C VAL A 64 6.51 6.23 4.43
N LEU A 65 6.04 6.94 3.40
CA LEU A 65 5.77 8.38 3.47
C LEU A 65 4.74 8.73 4.54
N GLY A 66 3.71 7.90 4.70
CA GLY A 66 2.69 8.05 5.74
C GLY A 66 3.17 7.68 7.14
N GLY A 67 4.36 7.07 7.27
CA GLY A 67 4.94 6.70 8.55
C GLY A 67 4.20 5.58 9.28
N PHE A 68 3.67 4.60 8.54
CA PHE A 68 3.10 3.39 9.17
C PHE A 68 4.15 2.66 10.01
N LYS A 69 3.70 2.05 11.11
CA LYS A 69 4.56 1.25 11.98
C LYS A 69 4.55 -0.23 11.61
N THR A 70 3.37 -0.75 11.24
CA THR A 70 3.17 -2.18 11.05
C THR A 70 2.31 -2.44 9.82
N VAL A 71 2.73 -3.37 8.97
CA VAL A 71 2.06 -3.71 7.71
C VAL A 71 1.77 -5.22 7.68
N TYR A 72 0.58 -5.56 7.20
CA TYR A 72 0.22 -6.90 6.77
C TYR A 72 -0.19 -6.87 5.28
N ALA A 73 0.24 -7.89 4.53
CA ALA A 73 -0.18 -8.11 3.14
C ALA A 73 -0.70 -9.55 2.92
N ASP A 74 -1.80 -9.76 2.18
CA ASP A 74 -2.06 -11.10 1.64
C ASP A 74 -0.98 -11.45 0.60
N ILE A 75 -0.70 -10.53 -0.33
CA ILE A 75 0.34 -10.64 -1.35
C ILE A 75 1.22 -9.40 -1.30
N ILE A 76 2.53 -9.58 -1.21
CA ILE A 76 3.53 -8.51 -1.30
C ILE A 76 4.55 -8.79 -2.41
N SER A 77 4.99 -7.76 -3.13
CA SER A 77 6.10 -7.92 -4.05
C SER A 77 7.46 -7.84 -3.36
N THR A 78 8.46 -8.55 -3.86
CA THR A 78 9.85 -8.50 -3.33
C THR A 78 10.38 -7.05 -3.25
N PRO A 79 10.19 -6.17 -4.26
CA PRO A 79 10.62 -4.77 -4.15
C PRO A 79 9.87 -3.98 -3.08
N ALA A 80 8.59 -4.29 -2.85
CA ALA A 80 7.82 -3.64 -1.80
C ALA A 80 8.28 -4.08 -0.40
N LEU A 81 8.51 -5.38 -0.21
CA LEU A 81 9.02 -5.93 1.05
C LEU A 81 10.39 -5.32 1.39
N ALA A 82 11.30 -5.27 0.42
CA ALA A 82 12.61 -4.65 0.60
C ALA A 82 12.49 -3.18 1.06
N LEU A 83 11.66 -2.39 0.38
CA LEU A 83 11.43 -0.97 0.71
C LEU A 83 10.87 -0.77 2.13
N LEU A 84 9.90 -1.61 2.55
CA LEU A 84 9.33 -1.54 3.89
C LEU A 84 10.35 -1.93 4.97
N CYS A 85 11.14 -2.99 4.71
CA CYS A 85 12.19 -3.44 5.62
C CYS A 85 13.30 -2.39 5.78
N GLU A 86 13.75 -1.77 4.69
CA GLU A 86 14.73 -0.68 4.70
C GLU A 86 14.24 0.54 5.50
N ALA A 87 12.94 0.83 5.44
CA ALA A 87 12.29 1.87 6.22
C ALA A 87 12.04 1.49 7.69
N GLY A 88 12.37 0.26 8.11
CA GLY A 88 12.17 -0.23 9.47
C GLY A 88 10.70 -0.51 9.84
N ILE A 89 9.85 -0.76 8.85
CA ILE A 89 8.43 -1.08 9.05
C ILE A 89 8.26 -2.57 9.34
N GLU A 90 7.63 -2.89 10.46
CA GLU A 90 7.32 -4.26 10.85
C GLU A 90 6.33 -4.87 9.84
N THR A 91 6.81 -5.77 8.99
CA THR A 91 6.04 -6.29 7.85
C THR A 91 5.79 -7.78 8.01
N THR A 92 4.52 -8.18 7.87
CA THR A 92 4.07 -9.57 7.82
C THR A 92 3.28 -9.80 6.54
N PHE A 93 3.30 -11.02 6.00
CA PHE A 93 2.59 -11.32 4.77
C PHE A 93 2.24 -12.80 4.65
N ALA A 94 1.22 -13.12 3.86
CA ALA A 94 0.89 -14.51 3.54
C ALA A 94 1.72 -15.05 2.36
N GLN A 95 1.96 -14.23 1.34
CA GLN A 95 2.73 -14.62 0.16
C GLN A 95 3.62 -13.48 -0.36
N GLU A 96 4.88 -13.79 -0.63
CA GLU A 96 5.77 -12.94 -1.41
C GLU A 96 5.79 -13.37 -2.89
N VAL A 97 5.82 -12.40 -3.81
CA VAL A 97 5.93 -12.61 -5.26
C VAL A 97 7.01 -11.69 -5.86
N PRO A 98 7.64 -12.04 -7.00
CA PRO A 98 8.66 -11.17 -7.60
C PRO A 98 8.14 -9.78 -8.01
N HIS A 99 6.88 -9.69 -8.44
CA HIS A 99 6.23 -8.44 -8.87
C HIS A 99 4.70 -8.59 -8.82
N ILE A 100 3.99 -7.47 -8.68
CA ILE A 100 2.52 -7.45 -8.71
C ILE A 100 2.00 -7.51 -10.16
N ILE A 101 1.12 -8.47 -10.42
CA ILE A 101 0.39 -8.61 -11.69
C ILE A 101 -0.81 -7.67 -11.70
N ASN A 102 -1.13 -7.12 -12.88
CA ASN A 102 -2.30 -6.27 -13.04
C ASN A 102 -3.61 -7.04 -12.83
N ARG A 103 -4.69 -6.31 -12.56
CA ARG A 103 -5.98 -6.91 -12.19
C ARG A 103 -6.58 -7.79 -13.29
N ASP A 104 -6.40 -7.39 -14.54
CA ASP A 104 -6.84 -8.11 -15.74
C ASP A 104 -5.97 -9.32 -16.07
N LYS A 105 -4.87 -9.55 -15.31
CA LYS A 105 -3.95 -10.68 -15.47
C LYS A 105 -3.34 -10.77 -16.87
N THR A 106 -3.14 -9.62 -17.51
CA THR A 106 -2.55 -9.49 -18.85
C THR A 106 -1.09 -9.07 -18.80
N GLY A 107 -0.58 -8.64 -17.64
CA GLY A 107 0.78 -8.15 -17.49
C GLY A 107 1.08 -7.62 -16.10
N TRP A 108 2.13 -6.80 -15.98
CA TRP A 108 2.51 -6.22 -14.70
C TRP A 108 1.60 -5.06 -14.32
N CYS A 109 1.41 -4.87 -13.02
CA CYS A 109 0.75 -3.68 -12.50
C CYS A 109 1.48 -2.43 -13.02
N PRO A 110 0.79 -1.47 -13.67
CA PRO A 110 1.46 -0.32 -14.26
C PRO A 110 2.23 0.53 -13.25
N LEU A 111 1.74 0.60 -12.01
CA LEU A 111 2.43 1.33 -10.94
C LEU A 111 3.65 0.57 -10.42
N GLU A 112 3.60 -0.77 -10.39
CA GLU A 112 4.74 -1.60 -10.02
C GLU A 112 5.90 -1.38 -10.99
N THR A 113 5.60 -1.43 -12.29
CA THR A 113 6.58 -1.13 -13.35
C THR A 113 7.14 0.28 -13.23
N ALA A 114 6.27 1.27 -12.99
CA ALA A 114 6.69 2.67 -12.93
C ALA A 114 7.60 2.99 -11.74
N CYS A 115 7.49 2.24 -10.64
CA CYS A 115 8.31 2.42 -9.45
C CYS A 115 9.53 1.48 -9.38
N MET A 116 9.64 0.48 -10.26
CA MET A 116 10.59 -0.63 -10.12
C MET A 116 12.04 -0.17 -9.95
N GLU A 117 12.50 0.73 -10.81
CA GLU A 117 13.89 1.23 -10.86
C GLU A 117 14.15 2.44 -9.95
N LEU A 118 13.12 2.93 -9.26
CA LEU A 118 13.25 4.08 -8.34
C LEU A 118 13.73 3.61 -6.98
N ASN A 119 14.60 4.38 -6.34
CA ASN A 119 15.28 3.93 -5.12
C ASN A 119 14.77 4.65 -3.87
N THR A 120 14.23 5.87 -4.01
CA THR A 120 13.72 6.64 -2.87
C THR A 120 12.21 6.84 -2.96
N VAL A 121 11.58 7.01 -1.81
CA VAL A 121 10.13 7.26 -1.76
C VAL A 121 9.78 8.66 -2.28
N GLU A 122 10.71 9.60 -2.19
CA GLU A 122 10.63 10.94 -2.76
C GLU A 122 10.62 10.91 -4.29
N GLU A 123 11.36 9.99 -4.92
CA GLU A 123 11.31 9.75 -6.38
C GLU A 123 9.99 9.08 -6.80
N MET A 124 9.48 8.16 -5.98
CA MET A 124 8.25 7.42 -6.29
C MET A 124 7.00 8.29 -6.16
N TYR A 125 6.98 9.26 -5.22
CA TYR A 125 5.82 10.09 -4.96
C TYR A 125 5.25 10.81 -6.20
N PRO A 126 6.02 11.57 -7.00
CA PRO A 126 5.50 12.22 -8.21
C PRO A 126 5.01 11.21 -9.25
N VAL A 127 5.60 10.01 -9.33
CA VAL A 127 5.13 8.94 -10.22
C VAL A 127 3.75 8.43 -9.77
N ILE A 128 3.56 8.25 -8.46
CA ILE A 128 2.27 7.87 -7.86
C ILE A 128 1.21 8.95 -8.11
N GLN A 129 1.54 10.23 -7.91
CA GLN A 129 0.63 11.36 -8.18
C GLN A 129 0.18 11.38 -9.65
N ASN A 130 1.12 11.18 -10.59
CA ASN A 130 0.81 11.10 -12.01
C ASN A 130 -0.07 9.88 -12.33
N PHE A 131 0.20 8.73 -11.70
CA PHE A 131 -0.62 7.53 -11.87
C PHE A 131 -2.06 7.76 -11.39
N ILE A 132 -2.24 8.33 -10.20
CA ILE A 132 -3.56 8.69 -9.64
C ILE A 132 -4.31 9.64 -10.57
N SER A 133 -3.64 10.68 -11.06
CA SER A 133 -4.24 11.64 -11.99
C SER A 133 -4.75 10.97 -13.27
N ARG A 134 -3.98 10.01 -13.82
CA ARG A 134 -4.36 9.27 -15.03
C ARG A 134 -5.53 8.31 -14.82
N ILE A 135 -5.63 7.65 -13.66
CA ILE A 135 -6.74 6.72 -13.39
C ILE A 135 -8.04 7.44 -13.04
N ARG A 136 -7.96 8.70 -12.56
CA ARG A 136 -9.14 9.54 -12.25
C ARG A 136 -9.67 10.32 -13.44
N ALA A 137 -8.83 10.55 -14.45
CA ALA A 137 -9.23 11.22 -15.69
C ALA A 137 -10.00 10.29 -16.66
N LYS A 138 -10.21 9.03 -16.30
CA LYS A 138 -10.93 8.01 -17.07
C LYS A 138 -12.25 7.69 -16.37
#